data_AF-A0AB73LZ38-F1
#
_entry.id   AF-A0AB73LZ38-F1
#
_cell.length_a   1.000
_cell.length_b   1.000
_cell.length_c   1.000
_cell.angle_alpha   90.00
_cell.angle_beta   90.00
_cell.angle_gamma   90.00
#
_symmetry.space_group_name_H-M   'P 1'
#
loop_
_entity.id
_entity.type
_entity.pdbx_description
1 polymer ?
#
loop_
_entity_poly.entity_id
_entity_poly.type
_entity_poly.pdbx_seq_one_letter_code
_entity_poly.pdbx_strand_id
1 'polypeptide(L)'
;MDLKFIRRAIEGDRPALEKLLERHQGWIYNFCRSMMLNPLDAEDATQEVLIKIALNLSKYDERIASFPTWVKKITTNHVLNMKKKKMEEVIENFEWYGNGLDSVPFQEMSLEERSQPETRLLIEESKVGCIMGMLLCLNREQRIVLILGEIMGLPDRIGAEILDITKVSFRQKLARARRDLYNFMDQKCGLINQNNPCRCHRKTKGFIEAGWVNPKQIQFSGTRLKKIKEAAPGKSKIFDEFCQAGYTDLLRMNPYFETPKELLSKVLHSLEIV
;
A
#
# COMPACT_ATOMS: atom_id res chain seq x y z
N MET A 1 5.64 22.91 1.31
CA MET A 1 7.04 22.78 1.78
C MET A 1 7.72 24.11 1.52
N ASP A 2 8.47 24.64 2.47
CA ASP A 2 9.12 25.95 2.31
C ASP A 2 10.28 25.83 1.31
N LEU A 3 10.24 26.63 0.24
CA LEU A 3 11.29 26.67 -0.79
C LEU A 3 12.65 27.07 -0.19
N LYS A 4 12.66 27.85 0.90
CA LYS A 4 13.89 28.19 1.63
C LYS A 4 14.57 26.94 2.21
N PHE A 5 13.78 25.96 2.63
CA PHE A 5 14.29 24.70 3.18
C PHE A 5 14.94 23.84 2.10
N ILE A 6 14.35 23.80 0.91
CA ILE A 6 14.90 23.09 -0.25
C ILE A 6 16.22 23.74 -0.69
N ARG A 7 16.26 25.08 -0.75
CA ARG A 7 17.48 25.82 -1.13
C ARG A 7 18.64 25.56 -0.17
N ARG A 8 18.40 25.58 1.14
CA ARG A 8 19.40 25.19 2.14
C ARG A 8 19.95 23.79 1.91
N ALA A 9 19.07 22.82 1.62
CA ALA A 9 19.49 21.46 1.32
C ALA A 9 20.35 21.39 0.03
N ILE A 10 20.03 22.19 -1.00
CA ILE A 10 20.85 22.32 -2.22
C ILE A 10 22.22 22.93 -1.91
N GLU A 11 22.29 23.89 -0.99
CA GLU A 11 23.52 24.56 -0.54
C GLU A 11 24.38 23.67 0.39
N GLY A 12 23.95 22.45 0.70
CA GLY A 12 24.73 21.47 1.47
C GLY A 12 24.36 21.38 2.96
N ASP A 13 23.26 22.00 3.38
CA ASP A 13 22.72 21.84 4.74
C ASP A 13 22.19 20.41 4.95
N ARG A 14 23.00 19.58 5.63
CA ARG A 14 22.69 18.16 5.88
C ARG A 14 21.39 17.97 6.68
N PRO A 15 21.17 18.66 7.82
CA PRO A 15 19.87 18.61 8.51
C PRO A 15 18.67 18.97 7.62
N ALA A 16 18.83 19.94 6.70
CA ALA A 16 17.77 20.28 5.77
C ALA A 16 17.49 19.15 4.77
N LEU A 17 18.54 18.51 4.25
CA LEU A 17 18.41 17.35 3.36
C LEU A 17 17.74 16.17 4.06
N GLU A 18 18.20 15.80 5.26
CA GLU A 18 17.66 14.67 6.03
C GLU A 18 16.15 14.82 6.26
N LYS A 19 15.73 15.96 6.79
CA LYS A 19 14.31 16.23 7.06
C LYS A 19 13.46 16.25 5.79
N LEU A 20 14.04 16.65 4.66
CA LEU A 20 13.38 16.61 3.37
C LEU A 20 13.19 15.16 2.90
N LEU A 21 14.22 14.32 3.02
CA LEU A 21 14.15 12.89 2.68
C LEU A 21 13.18 12.13 3.59
N GLU A 22 13.27 12.31 4.92
CA GLU A 22 12.38 11.68 5.91
C GLU A 22 10.90 11.94 5.61
N ARG A 23 10.57 13.19 5.24
CA ARG A 23 9.19 13.58 4.91
C ARG A 23 8.62 12.84 3.70
N HIS A 24 9.48 12.41 2.77
CA HIS A 24 9.06 11.72 1.55
C HIS A 24 9.24 10.20 1.61
N GLN A 25 10.12 9.71 2.49
CA GLN A 25 10.43 8.29 2.65
C GLN A 25 9.18 7.43 2.82
N GLY A 26 8.23 7.84 3.67
CA GLY A 26 7.01 7.06 3.89
C GLY A 26 6.17 6.88 2.63
N TRP A 27 6.04 7.92 1.80
CA TRP A 27 5.32 7.82 0.53
C TRP A 27 6.07 6.95 -0.49
N ILE A 28 7.39 7.14 -0.60
CA ILE A 28 8.26 6.37 -1.50
C ILE A 28 8.18 4.88 -1.14
N TYR A 29 8.32 4.56 0.14
CA TYR A 29 8.21 3.19 0.64
C TYR A 29 6.87 2.56 0.30
N ASN A 30 5.76 3.24 0.59
CA ASN A 30 4.43 2.70 0.29
C ASN A 30 4.20 2.50 -1.21
N PHE A 31 4.75 3.38 -2.06
CA PHE A 31 4.70 3.22 -3.51
C PHE A 31 5.52 2.00 -3.97
N CYS A 32 6.78 1.88 -3.54
CA CYS A 32 7.63 0.72 -3.83
C CYS A 32 7.00 -0.58 -3.31
N ARG A 33 6.41 -0.55 -2.12
CA ARG A 33 5.71 -1.68 -1.49
C ARG A 33 4.44 -2.10 -2.22
N SER A 34 3.78 -1.18 -2.92
CA SER A 34 2.63 -1.50 -3.79
C SER A 34 3.06 -2.05 -5.14
N MET A 35 4.24 -1.63 -5.62
CA MET A 35 4.83 -2.13 -6.86
C MET A 35 5.46 -3.52 -6.71
N MET A 36 5.83 -3.90 -5.47
CA MET A 36 6.59 -5.10 -5.15
C MET A 36 5.95 -5.87 -4.00
N LEU A 37 5.83 -7.19 -4.14
CA LEU A 37 5.24 -8.02 -3.09
C LEU A 37 6.14 -8.15 -1.85
N ASN A 38 7.46 -8.08 -2.02
CA ASN A 38 8.46 -8.27 -0.96
C ASN A 38 8.82 -6.94 -0.27
N PRO A 39 8.68 -6.83 1.07
CA PRO A 39 9.09 -5.65 1.84
C PRO A 39 10.56 -5.28 1.67
N LEU A 40 11.47 -6.25 1.64
CA LEU A 40 12.91 -5.98 1.55
C LEU A 40 13.26 -5.34 0.21
N ASP A 41 12.69 -5.84 -0.88
CA ASP A 41 12.85 -5.23 -2.20
C ASP A 41 12.31 -3.79 -2.25
N ALA A 42 11.22 -3.52 -1.51
CA ALA A 42 10.67 -2.18 -1.40
C ALA A 42 11.54 -1.24 -0.54
N GLU A 43 12.16 -1.74 0.53
CA GLU A 43 13.14 -1.00 1.34
C GLU A 43 14.37 -0.63 0.51
N ASP A 44 14.94 -1.60 -0.22
CA ASP A 44 16.09 -1.38 -1.11
C ASP A 44 15.76 -0.31 -2.17
N ALA A 45 14.64 -0.46 -2.88
CA ALA A 45 14.21 0.51 -3.87
C ALA A 45 13.95 1.90 -3.28
N THR A 46 13.44 1.96 -2.03
CA THR A 46 13.26 3.23 -1.31
C THR A 46 14.60 3.91 -1.09
N GLN A 47 15.61 3.17 -0.61
CA GLN A 47 16.94 3.71 -0.39
C GLN A 47 17.58 4.21 -1.68
N GLU A 48 17.50 3.43 -2.75
CA GLU A 48 18.01 3.83 -4.07
C GLU A 48 17.34 5.12 -4.58
N VAL A 49 16.02 5.27 -4.36
CA VAL A 49 15.29 6.50 -4.71
C VAL A 49 15.72 7.68 -3.84
N LEU A 50 15.85 7.50 -2.52
CA LEU A 50 16.30 8.57 -1.62
C LEU A 50 17.70 9.07 -2.00
N ILE A 51 18.61 8.15 -2.33
CA ILE A 51 19.95 8.49 -2.84
C ILE A 51 19.84 9.26 -4.16
N LYS A 52 19.01 8.81 -5.11
CA LYS A 52 18.79 9.51 -6.38
C LYS A 52 18.24 10.92 -6.18
N ILE A 53 17.32 11.11 -5.23
CA ILE A 53 16.78 12.42 -4.87
C ILE A 53 17.90 13.32 -4.35
N ALA A 54 18.71 12.84 -3.39
CA ALA A 54 19.82 13.61 -2.84
C ALA A 54 20.85 14.00 -3.94
N LEU A 55 21.25 13.06 -4.79
CA LEU A 55 22.23 13.29 -5.86
C LEU A 55 21.73 14.21 -6.98
N ASN A 56 20.42 14.31 -7.17
CA ASN A 56 19.82 15.15 -8.21
C ASN A 56 19.12 16.40 -7.65
N LEU A 57 19.24 16.67 -6.36
CA LEU A 57 18.52 17.76 -5.71
C LEU A 57 18.84 19.13 -6.33
N SER A 58 20.07 19.34 -6.77
CA SER A 58 20.50 20.56 -7.48
C SER A 58 19.82 20.77 -8.84
N LYS A 59 19.22 19.73 -9.42
CA LYS A 59 18.46 19.80 -10.69
C LYS A 59 16.97 20.10 -10.46
N TYR A 60 16.52 20.21 -9.22
CA TYR A 60 15.13 20.57 -8.93
C TYR A 60 14.86 22.01 -9.38
N ASP A 61 13.79 22.20 -10.16
CA ASP A 61 13.32 23.51 -10.59
C ASP A 61 11.84 23.68 -10.20
N GLU A 62 11.59 24.62 -9.28
CA GLU A 62 10.26 24.97 -8.76
C GLU A 62 9.30 25.51 -9.84
N ARG A 63 9.83 26.00 -10.98
CA ARG A 63 9.05 26.48 -12.12
C ARG A 63 8.49 25.35 -12.96
N ILE A 64 9.11 24.16 -12.91
CA ILE A 64 8.71 23.00 -13.71
C ILE A 64 7.67 22.17 -12.96
N ALA A 65 7.94 21.85 -11.68
CA ALA A 65 7.06 21.01 -10.88
C ALA A 65 7.18 21.31 -9.39
N SER A 66 6.13 20.97 -8.64
CA SER A 66 6.22 20.96 -7.18
C SER A 66 7.24 19.93 -6.71
N PHE A 67 7.93 20.20 -5.60
CA PHE A 67 8.91 19.27 -5.05
C PHE A 67 8.35 17.85 -4.79
N PRO A 68 7.13 17.70 -4.21
CA PRO A 68 6.51 16.38 -4.11
C PRO A 68 6.28 15.70 -5.46
N THR A 69 5.88 16.43 -6.51
CA THR A 69 5.70 15.83 -7.84
C THR A 69 7.04 15.38 -8.43
N TRP A 70 8.09 16.19 -8.26
CA TRP A 70 9.44 15.85 -8.72
C TRP A 70 9.98 14.58 -8.03
N VAL A 71 9.80 14.44 -6.72
CA VAL A 71 10.13 13.22 -5.96
C VAL A 71 9.35 12.01 -6.49
N LYS A 72 8.03 12.15 -6.69
CA LYS A 72 7.18 11.09 -7.22
C LYS A 72 7.63 10.66 -8.62
N LYS A 73 8.01 11.60 -9.48
CA LYS A 73 8.54 11.34 -10.83
C LYS A 73 9.86 10.55 -10.79
N ILE A 74 10.80 10.93 -9.93
CA ILE A 74 12.04 10.15 -9.73
C ILE A 74 11.72 8.74 -9.25
N THR A 75 10.82 8.61 -8.28
CA THR A 75 10.40 7.32 -7.70
C THR A 75 9.79 6.41 -8.77
N THR A 76 8.80 6.92 -9.52
CA THR A 76 8.10 6.17 -10.54
C THR A 76 9.02 5.77 -11.69
N ASN A 77 9.89 6.67 -12.14
CA ASN A 77 10.88 6.35 -13.17
C ASN A 77 11.90 5.32 -12.69
N HIS A 78 12.31 5.37 -11.43
CA HIS A 78 13.20 4.37 -10.87
C HIS A 78 12.56 2.98 -10.89
N VAL A 79 11.34 2.86 -10.35
CA VAL A 79 10.65 1.57 -10.27
C VAL A 79 10.23 1.04 -11.65
N LEU A 80 9.93 1.92 -12.61
CA LEU A 80 9.62 1.50 -13.98
C LEU A 80 10.85 0.86 -14.67
N ASN A 81 12.05 1.40 -14.42
CA ASN A 81 13.28 1.04 -15.14
C ASN A 81 14.19 0.05 -14.40
N MET A 82 13.97 -0.21 -13.10
CA MET A 82 14.76 -1.20 -12.37
C MET A 82 14.53 -2.61 -12.91
N LYS A 83 15.45 -3.55 -12.66
CA LYS A 83 15.22 -4.96 -13.06
C LYS A 83 13.98 -5.53 -12.38
N LYS A 84 13.34 -6.51 -13.03
CA LYS A 84 12.26 -7.27 -12.40
C LYS A 84 12.80 -7.96 -11.15
N LYS A 85 11.99 -7.95 -10.09
CA LYS A 85 12.29 -8.68 -8.86
C LYS A 85 11.69 -10.07 -8.94
N LYS A 86 12.18 -11.00 -8.13
CA LYS A 86 11.81 -12.43 -8.17
C LYS A 86 10.30 -12.68 -8.30
N MET A 87 9.47 -12.01 -7.49
CA MET A 87 8.01 -12.22 -7.54
C MET A 87 7.36 -11.72 -8.84
N GLU A 88 7.91 -10.67 -9.45
CA GLU A 88 7.44 -10.15 -10.74
C GLU A 88 7.92 -11.01 -11.93
N GLU A 89 8.97 -11.81 -11.75
CA GLU A 89 9.40 -12.79 -12.75
C GLU A 89 8.58 -14.08 -12.68
N VAL A 90 8.13 -14.46 -11.47
CA VAL A 90 7.33 -15.67 -11.24
C VAL A 90 5.86 -15.44 -11.59
N ILE A 91 5.28 -14.29 -11.22
CA ILE A 91 3.87 -13.99 -11.51
C ILE A 91 3.77 -13.40 -12.92
N GLU A 92 3.37 -14.25 -13.87
CA GLU A 92 3.37 -13.89 -15.29
C GLU A 92 2.15 -13.05 -15.69
N ASN A 93 0.94 -13.54 -15.38
CA ASN A 93 -0.32 -12.95 -15.80
C ASN A 93 -1.49 -13.45 -14.92
N PHE A 94 -2.69 -12.95 -15.20
CA PHE A 94 -3.90 -13.33 -14.46
C PHE A 94 -4.27 -14.81 -14.57
N GLU A 95 -4.00 -15.47 -15.69
CA GLU A 95 -4.30 -16.90 -15.87
C GLU A 95 -3.41 -17.75 -14.95
N TRP A 96 -2.09 -17.49 -14.97
CA TRP A 96 -1.13 -18.15 -14.06
C TRP A 96 -1.52 -17.95 -12.59
N TYR A 97 -1.85 -16.73 -12.21
CA TYR A 97 -2.22 -16.40 -10.83
C TYR A 97 -3.56 -17.05 -10.43
N GLY A 98 -4.53 -17.10 -11.36
CA GLY A 98 -5.80 -17.78 -11.19
C GLY A 98 -5.64 -19.28 -10.95
N ASN A 99 -4.79 -19.94 -11.74
CA ASN A 99 -4.48 -21.37 -11.58
C ASN A 99 -3.82 -21.65 -10.22
N GLY A 100 -2.92 -20.77 -9.77
CA GLY A 100 -2.34 -20.84 -8.43
C GLY A 100 -3.38 -20.66 -7.32
N LEU A 101 -4.38 -19.79 -7.51
CA LEU A 101 -5.48 -19.63 -6.55
C LEU A 101 -6.38 -20.87 -6.52
N ASP A 102 -6.64 -21.48 -7.66
CA ASP A 102 -7.52 -22.65 -7.77
C ASP A 102 -6.88 -23.91 -7.19
N SER A 103 -5.55 -24.04 -7.26
CA SER A 103 -4.83 -25.19 -6.69
C SER A 103 -4.79 -25.21 -5.16
N VAL A 104 -4.95 -24.06 -4.50
CA VAL A 104 -5.03 -23.98 -3.04
C VAL A 104 -6.41 -24.47 -2.57
N PRO A 105 -6.51 -25.50 -1.71
CA PRO A 105 -7.80 -26.02 -1.28
C PRO A 105 -8.57 -25.03 -0.40
N PHE A 106 -9.90 -25.13 -0.41
CA PHE A 106 -10.74 -24.44 0.56
C PHE A 106 -10.79 -25.23 1.87
N GLN A 107 -10.58 -24.54 2.99
CA GLN A 107 -10.68 -25.10 4.33
C GLN A 107 -11.60 -24.23 5.18
N GLU A 108 -12.70 -24.81 5.67
CA GLU A 108 -13.64 -24.06 6.51
C GLU A 108 -13.04 -23.70 7.87
N MET A 109 -13.47 -22.55 8.37
CA MET A 109 -13.18 -22.08 9.73
C MET A 109 -14.49 -21.90 10.49
N SER A 110 -14.54 -22.35 11.74
CA SER A 110 -15.71 -22.12 12.59
C SER A 110 -15.90 -20.62 12.85
N LEU A 111 -17.08 -20.23 13.37
CA LEU A 111 -17.33 -18.84 13.76
C LEU A 111 -16.42 -18.40 14.92
N GLU A 112 -16.15 -19.29 15.87
CA GLU A 112 -15.24 -19.04 16.99
C GLU A 112 -13.80 -18.85 16.52
N GLU A 113 -13.32 -19.71 15.62
CA GLU A 113 -11.97 -19.59 15.06
C GLU A 113 -11.78 -18.26 14.33
N ARG A 114 -12.75 -17.85 13.51
CA ARG A 114 -12.75 -16.56 12.81
C ARG A 114 -12.83 -15.35 13.73
N SER A 115 -13.29 -15.54 14.96
CA SER A 115 -13.41 -14.46 15.95
C SER A 115 -12.11 -14.19 16.69
N GLN A 116 -11.15 -15.12 16.63
CA GLN A 116 -9.85 -14.95 17.26
C GLN A 116 -9.05 -13.81 16.59
N PRO A 117 -8.45 -12.89 17.36
CA PRO A 117 -7.70 -11.75 16.82
C PRO A 117 -6.60 -12.16 15.85
N GLU A 118 -5.83 -13.21 16.19
CA GLU A 118 -4.74 -13.75 15.37
C GLU A 118 -5.26 -14.26 14.04
N THR A 119 -6.36 -15.03 14.05
CA THR A 119 -6.99 -15.54 12.83
C THR A 119 -7.52 -14.42 11.95
N ARG A 120 -8.17 -13.40 12.53
CA ARG A 120 -8.63 -12.22 11.76
C ARG A 120 -7.48 -11.53 11.05
N LEU A 121 -6.34 -11.38 11.72
CA LEU A 121 -5.15 -10.78 11.12
C LEU A 121 -4.60 -11.61 9.96
N LEU A 122 -4.59 -12.94 10.06
CA LEU A 122 -4.18 -13.82 8.97
C LEU A 122 -5.14 -13.78 7.78
N ILE A 123 -6.43 -13.60 8.04
CA ILE A 123 -7.44 -13.41 6.99
C ILE A 123 -7.24 -12.07 6.29
N GLU A 124 -6.95 -11.00 7.02
CA GLU A 124 -6.60 -9.70 6.42
C GLU A 124 -5.28 -9.77 5.66
N GLU A 125 -4.29 -10.47 6.19
CA GLU A 125 -3.03 -10.72 5.50
C GLU A 125 -3.24 -11.45 4.17
N SER A 126 -4.09 -12.48 4.17
CA SER A 126 -4.50 -13.20 2.98
C SER A 126 -5.20 -12.29 1.96
N LYS A 127 -6.11 -11.42 2.42
CA LYS A 127 -6.81 -10.45 1.57
C LYS A 127 -5.83 -9.51 0.89
N VAL A 128 -4.95 -8.88 1.67
CA VAL A 128 -3.99 -7.90 1.14
C VAL A 128 -2.97 -8.58 0.25
N GLY A 129 -2.45 -9.75 0.64
CA GLY A 129 -1.54 -10.56 -0.18
C GLY A 129 -2.15 -10.93 -1.52
N CYS A 130 -3.43 -11.31 -1.56
CA CYS A 130 -4.15 -11.56 -2.81
C CYS A 130 -4.19 -10.33 -3.72
N ILE A 131 -4.58 -9.16 -3.18
CA ILE A 131 -4.63 -7.91 -3.96
C ILE A 131 -3.23 -7.57 -4.51
N MET A 132 -2.21 -7.64 -3.66
CA MET A 132 -0.82 -7.34 -4.05
C MET A 132 -0.29 -8.31 -5.11
N GLY A 133 -0.67 -9.60 -5.04
CA GLY A 133 -0.38 -10.59 -6.08
C GLY A 133 -1.08 -10.27 -7.40
N MET A 134 -2.35 -9.87 -7.36
CA MET A 134 -3.11 -9.46 -8.56
C MET A 134 -2.52 -8.21 -9.22
N LEU A 135 -1.97 -7.27 -8.45
CA LEU A 135 -1.25 -6.12 -9.02
C LEU A 135 -0.05 -6.55 -9.87
N LEU A 136 0.64 -7.64 -9.48
CA LEU A 136 1.77 -8.17 -10.24
C LEU A 136 1.38 -8.77 -11.60
N CYS A 137 0.12 -9.18 -11.76
CA CYS A 137 -0.42 -9.68 -13.03
C CYS A 137 -0.56 -8.59 -14.10
N LEU A 138 -0.64 -7.31 -13.68
CA LEU A 138 -0.63 -6.17 -14.58
C LEU A 138 0.79 -5.88 -15.06
N ASN A 139 0.91 -5.42 -16.31
CA ASN A 139 2.19 -4.86 -16.76
C ASN A 139 2.55 -3.62 -15.93
N ARG A 140 3.84 -3.27 -15.88
CA ARG A 140 4.33 -2.19 -15.00
C ARG A 140 3.64 -0.85 -15.23
N GLU A 141 3.37 -0.48 -16.47
CA GLU A 141 2.68 0.78 -16.76
C GLU A 141 1.25 0.79 -16.19
N GLN A 142 0.49 -0.28 -16.42
CA GLN A 142 -0.86 -0.42 -15.87
C GLN A 142 -0.83 -0.44 -14.34
N ARG A 143 0.10 -1.19 -13.75
CA ARG A 143 0.28 -1.30 -12.30
C ARG A 143 0.57 0.06 -11.68
N ILE A 144 1.51 0.82 -12.25
CA ILE A 144 1.88 2.16 -11.78
C ILE A 144 0.68 3.10 -11.86
N VAL A 145 -0.02 3.15 -13.00
CA VAL A 145 -1.18 4.03 -13.16
C VAL A 145 -2.27 3.68 -12.15
N LEU A 146 -2.54 2.39 -11.93
CA LEU A 146 -3.50 1.92 -10.94
C LEU A 146 -3.09 2.29 -9.51
N ILE A 147 -1.82 2.11 -9.14
CA ILE A 147 -1.31 2.47 -7.82
C ILE A 147 -1.39 3.99 -7.60
N LEU A 148 -0.95 4.80 -8.57
CA LEU A 148 -0.99 6.26 -8.45
C LEU A 148 -2.43 6.77 -8.33
N GLY A 149 -3.36 6.24 -9.14
CA GLY A 149 -4.75 6.68 -9.17
C GLY A 149 -5.60 6.17 -8.01
N GLU A 150 -5.53 4.88 -7.69
CA GLU A 150 -6.43 4.22 -6.72
C GLU A 150 -5.83 4.08 -5.35
N ILE A 151 -4.60 3.57 -5.25
CA ILE A 151 -3.99 3.23 -3.96
C ILE A 151 -3.45 4.50 -3.29
N MET A 152 -2.84 5.38 -4.08
CA MET A 152 -2.27 6.64 -3.62
C MET A 152 -3.24 7.83 -3.75
N GLY A 153 -4.38 7.63 -4.41
CA GLY A 153 -5.44 8.64 -4.55
C GLY A 153 -5.01 9.93 -5.25
N LEU A 154 -4.03 9.86 -6.18
CA LEU A 154 -3.54 11.05 -6.85
C LEU A 154 -4.53 11.54 -7.91
N PRO A 155 -4.77 12.86 -8.02
CA PRO A 155 -5.54 13.41 -9.12
C PRO A 155 -4.92 13.09 -10.47
N ASP A 156 -5.75 12.93 -11.50
CA ASP A 156 -5.35 12.62 -12.87
C ASP A 156 -4.30 13.61 -13.42
N ARG A 157 -4.39 14.90 -13.06
CA ARG A 157 -3.39 15.92 -13.39
C ARG A 157 -2.01 15.55 -12.87
N ILE A 158 -1.92 15.15 -11.61
CA ILE A 158 -0.64 14.84 -10.95
C ILE A 158 -0.11 13.50 -11.47
N GLY A 159 -0.96 12.49 -11.63
CA GLY A 159 -0.57 11.21 -12.21
C GLY A 159 -0.04 11.36 -13.64
N ALA A 160 -0.67 12.21 -14.45
CA ALA A 160 -0.23 12.54 -15.81
C ALA A 160 1.12 13.28 -15.83
N GLU A 161 1.32 14.25 -14.93
CA GLU A 161 2.57 14.99 -14.76
C GLU A 161 3.74 14.08 -14.31
N ILE A 162 3.47 13.10 -13.44
CA ILE A 162 4.47 12.11 -12.99
C ILE A 162 4.92 11.21 -14.14
N LEU A 163 3.99 10.81 -15.01
CA LEU A 163 4.23 9.84 -16.09
C LEU A 163 4.58 10.49 -17.43
N ASP A 164 4.66 11.81 -17.51
CA ASP A 164 4.88 12.55 -18.77
C ASP A 164 3.89 12.19 -19.88
N ILE A 165 2.61 12.01 -19.52
CA ILE A 165 1.51 11.72 -20.46
C ILE A 165 0.39 12.74 -20.33
N THR A 166 -0.57 12.73 -21.26
CA THR A 166 -1.77 13.57 -21.16
C THR A 166 -2.73 13.05 -20.09
N LYS A 167 -3.53 13.95 -19.47
CA LYS A 167 -4.61 13.54 -18.54
C LYS A 167 -5.58 12.54 -19.15
N VAL A 168 -5.87 12.68 -20.44
CA VAL A 168 -6.73 11.75 -21.19
C VAL A 168 -6.09 10.36 -21.25
N SER A 169 -4.80 10.29 -21.60
CA SER A 169 -4.05 9.02 -21.62
C SER A 169 -3.99 8.37 -20.24
N PHE A 170 -3.73 9.15 -19.18
CA PHE A 170 -3.74 8.64 -17.80
C PHE A 170 -5.08 8.01 -17.43
N ARG A 171 -6.20 8.70 -17.66
CA ARG A 171 -7.55 8.20 -17.39
C ARG A 171 -7.87 6.93 -18.18
N GLN A 172 -7.48 6.88 -19.45
CA GLN A 172 -7.69 5.70 -20.30
C GLN A 172 -6.89 4.49 -19.81
N LYS A 173 -5.60 4.67 -19.46
CA LYS A 173 -4.76 3.62 -18.89
C LYS A 173 -5.31 3.14 -17.54
N LEU A 174 -5.77 4.06 -16.68
CA LEU A 174 -6.37 3.74 -15.39
C LEU A 174 -7.67 2.93 -15.55
N ALA A 175 -8.57 3.37 -16.43
CA ALA A 175 -9.81 2.65 -16.73
C ALA A 175 -9.53 1.23 -17.27
N ARG A 176 -8.51 1.07 -18.10
CA ARG A 176 -8.08 -0.25 -18.59
C ARG A 176 -7.56 -1.13 -17.46
N ALA A 177 -6.63 -0.64 -16.64
CA ALA A 177 -6.09 -1.40 -15.51
C ALA A 177 -7.19 -1.83 -14.51
N ARG A 178 -8.15 -0.95 -14.22
CA ARG A 178 -9.34 -1.27 -13.40
C ARG A 178 -10.15 -2.40 -14.02
N ARG A 179 -10.43 -2.32 -15.32
CA ARG A 179 -11.23 -3.34 -16.02
C ARG A 179 -10.54 -4.70 -16.01
N ASP A 180 -9.25 -4.74 -16.29
CA ASP A 180 -8.49 -5.99 -16.34
C ASP A 180 -8.49 -6.67 -14.96
N LEU A 181 -8.24 -5.89 -13.89
CA LEU A 181 -8.31 -6.39 -12.51
C LEU A 181 -9.73 -6.82 -12.13
N TYR A 182 -10.75 -6.00 -12.44
CA TYR A 182 -12.15 -6.32 -12.15
C TYR A 182 -12.59 -7.62 -12.82
N ASN A 183 -12.29 -7.80 -14.11
CA ASN A 183 -12.67 -8.99 -14.86
C ASN A 183 -12.08 -10.25 -14.22
N PHE A 184 -10.82 -10.21 -13.78
CA PHE A 184 -10.22 -11.31 -13.05
C PHE A 184 -10.94 -11.58 -11.71
N MET A 185 -11.17 -10.53 -10.92
CA MET A 185 -11.82 -10.68 -9.62
C MET A 185 -13.28 -11.11 -9.72
N ASP A 186 -14.03 -10.67 -10.73
CA ASP A 186 -15.41 -11.07 -10.99
C ASP A 186 -15.55 -12.57 -11.27
N GLN A 187 -14.53 -13.18 -11.86
CA GLN A 187 -14.50 -14.62 -12.17
C GLN A 187 -13.92 -15.49 -11.05
N LYS A 188 -13.16 -14.91 -10.11
CA LYS A 188 -12.43 -15.67 -9.08
C LYS A 188 -12.82 -15.31 -7.64
N CYS A 189 -13.03 -14.04 -7.34
CA CYS A 189 -13.12 -13.51 -5.98
C CYS A 189 -14.56 -13.41 -5.49
N GLY A 190 -14.84 -14.03 -4.35
CA GLY A 190 -16.15 -13.96 -3.68
C GLY A 190 -16.53 -12.61 -3.09
N LEU A 191 -15.57 -11.70 -2.93
CA LEU A 191 -15.84 -10.33 -2.45
C LEU A 191 -16.45 -9.46 -3.54
N ILE A 192 -16.18 -9.77 -4.81
CA ILE A 192 -16.71 -9.05 -5.98
C ILE A 192 -17.95 -9.75 -6.50
N ASN A 193 -17.89 -11.06 -6.70
CA ASN A 193 -19.01 -11.85 -7.18
C ASN A 193 -19.32 -12.97 -6.19
N GLN A 194 -20.48 -12.88 -5.53
CA GLN A 194 -20.88 -13.80 -4.47
C GLN A 194 -21.04 -15.25 -4.95
N ASN A 195 -21.24 -15.47 -6.25
CA ASN A 195 -21.36 -16.80 -6.85
C ASN A 195 -20.03 -17.56 -6.88
N ASN A 196 -18.90 -16.87 -6.80
CA ASN A 196 -17.60 -17.52 -6.75
C ASN A 196 -17.39 -18.22 -5.41
N PRO A 197 -16.73 -19.39 -5.33
CA PRO A 197 -16.53 -20.10 -4.07
C PRO A 197 -15.45 -19.48 -3.18
N CYS A 198 -14.55 -18.66 -3.75
CA CYS A 198 -13.42 -18.09 -3.02
C CYS A 198 -13.87 -17.18 -1.88
N ARG A 199 -13.40 -17.46 -0.67
CA ARG A 199 -13.54 -16.56 0.50
C ARG A 199 -12.22 -16.56 1.25
N CYS A 200 -11.75 -15.38 1.68
CA CYS A 200 -10.44 -15.27 2.31
C CYS A 200 -10.32 -16.13 3.56
N HIS A 201 -11.36 -16.20 4.41
CA HIS A 201 -11.38 -17.10 5.57
C HIS A 201 -11.28 -18.58 5.18
N ARG A 202 -11.82 -18.98 4.02
CA ARG A 202 -11.70 -20.36 3.51
C ARG A 202 -10.35 -20.65 2.86
N LYS A 203 -9.67 -19.63 2.35
CA LYS A 203 -8.35 -19.77 1.69
C LYS A 203 -7.17 -19.62 2.66
N THR A 204 -7.35 -18.93 3.78
CA THR A 204 -6.24 -18.52 4.68
C THR A 204 -5.39 -19.70 5.14
N LYS A 205 -5.99 -20.82 5.59
CA LYS A 205 -5.23 -22.03 5.98
C LYS A 205 -4.45 -22.62 4.81
N GLY A 206 -5.09 -22.77 3.66
CA GLY A 206 -4.43 -23.24 2.44
C GLY A 206 -3.30 -22.31 1.98
N PHE A 207 -3.44 -20.99 2.13
CA PHE A 207 -2.37 -20.03 1.85
C PHE A 207 -1.21 -20.14 2.83
N ILE A 208 -1.46 -20.52 4.09
CA ILE A 208 -0.40 -20.79 5.05
C ILE A 208 0.38 -22.05 4.64
N GLU A 209 -0.33 -23.13 4.29
CA GLU A 209 0.26 -24.39 3.83
C GLU A 209 1.04 -24.22 2.52
N ALA A 210 0.53 -23.42 1.59
CA ALA A 210 1.18 -23.09 0.33
C ALA A 210 2.34 -22.07 0.49
N GLY A 211 2.55 -21.52 1.69
CA GLY A 211 3.61 -20.55 1.97
C GLY A 211 3.35 -19.13 1.46
N TRP A 212 2.11 -18.81 1.06
CA TRP A 212 1.70 -17.48 0.61
C TRP A 212 1.49 -16.51 1.79
N VAL A 213 1.12 -17.05 2.95
CA VAL A 213 0.98 -16.32 4.21
C VAL A 213 1.85 -16.97 5.26
N ASN A 214 2.67 -16.19 5.96
CA ASN A 214 3.49 -16.68 7.06
C ASN A 214 2.90 -16.20 8.40
N PRO A 215 2.32 -17.08 9.23
CA PRO A 215 1.74 -16.68 10.50
C PRO A 215 2.73 -16.07 11.50
N LYS A 216 4.02 -16.42 11.38
CA LYS A 216 5.08 -15.89 12.24
C LYS A 216 5.62 -14.54 11.74
N GLN A 217 5.38 -14.21 10.47
CA GLN A 217 5.90 -13.01 9.82
C GLN A 217 4.84 -12.39 8.90
N ILE A 218 4.00 -11.55 9.49
CA ILE A 218 3.00 -10.75 8.77
C ILE A 218 3.71 -9.67 7.95
N GLN A 219 3.48 -9.69 6.63
CA GLN A 219 4.16 -8.89 5.62
C GLN A 219 3.42 -7.59 5.27
N PHE A 220 2.09 -7.57 5.34
CA PHE A 220 1.27 -6.43 4.93
C PHE A 220 0.57 -5.76 6.13
N SER A 221 0.03 -6.57 7.04
CA SER A 221 -0.77 -6.10 8.17
C SER A 221 0.07 -5.80 9.43
N GLY A 222 1.39 -6.03 9.37
CA GLY A 222 2.31 -5.95 10.51
C GLY A 222 2.48 -4.53 11.09
N THR A 223 2.45 -3.50 10.26
CA THR A 223 2.60 -2.09 10.71
C THR A 223 1.41 -1.63 11.56
N ARG A 224 0.21 -2.18 11.31
CA ARG A 224 -0.98 -2.00 12.13
C ARG A 224 -0.78 -2.63 13.51
N LEU A 225 -0.23 -3.85 13.58
CA LEU A 225 0.09 -4.53 14.83
C LEU A 225 1.15 -3.83 15.67
N LYS A 226 2.23 -3.34 15.05
CA LYS A 226 3.32 -2.66 15.76
C LYS A 226 2.82 -1.36 16.40
N LYS A 227 2.10 -0.53 15.63
CA LYS A 227 1.46 0.70 16.14
C LYS A 227 0.36 0.43 17.17
N ILE A 228 -0.45 -0.62 17.01
CA ILE A 228 -1.49 -0.99 18.00
C ILE A 228 -0.84 -1.50 19.30
N LYS A 229 0.21 -2.33 19.21
CA LYS A 229 0.96 -2.81 20.39
C LYS A 229 1.70 -1.68 21.11
N GLU A 230 2.30 -0.75 20.36
CA GLU A 230 3.00 0.41 20.90
C GLU A 230 2.02 1.44 21.51
N ALA A 231 0.83 1.62 20.92
CA ALA A 231 -0.17 2.58 21.39
C ALA A 231 -1.09 2.05 22.51
N ALA A 232 -1.20 0.73 22.71
CA ALA A 232 -2.08 0.15 23.73
C ALA A 232 -1.54 -1.17 24.29
N PRO A 233 -0.50 -1.13 25.16
CA PRO A 233 -0.09 -2.31 25.90
C PRO A 233 -1.20 -2.71 26.88
N GLY A 234 -1.86 -3.85 26.64
CA GLY A 234 -2.79 -4.49 27.58
C GLY A 234 -4.29 -4.40 27.29
N LYS A 235 -4.75 -3.71 26.23
CA LYS A 235 -6.20 -3.54 25.91
C LYS A 235 -6.68 -4.27 24.64
N SER A 236 -6.11 -5.43 24.33
CA SER A 236 -6.49 -6.25 23.16
C SER A 236 -8.00 -6.55 23.10
N LYS A 237 -8.63 -6.82 24.24
CA LYS A 237 -10.06 -7.16 24.32
C LYS A 237 -11.02 -6.02 23.98
N ILE A 238 -10.69 -4.79 24.37
CA ILE A 238 -11.55 -3.61 24.11
C ILE A 238 -11.47 -3.21 22.63
N PHE A 239 -10.33 -3.48 21.99
CA PHE A 239 -10.13 -3.21 20.56
C PHE A 239 -10.98 -4.15 19.68
N ASP A 240 -11.26 -5.38 20.15
CA ASP A 240 -12.10 -6.34 19.44
C ASP A 240 -13.57 -5.90 19.34
N GLU A 241 -14.08 -5.19 20.35
CA GLU A 241 -15.43 -4.60 20.35
C GLU A 241 -15.49 -3.34 19.47
N PHE A 242 -14.43 -2.52 19.47
CA PHE A 242 -14.37 -1.29 18.69
C PHE A 242 -14.22 -1.51 17.16
N CYS A 243 -13.65 -2.64 16.75
CA CYS A 243 -13.47 -2.98 15.33
C CYS A 243 -14.78 -3.27 14.58
N GLN A 244 -15.93 -3.32 15.25
CA GLN A 244 -17.23 -3.42 14.59
C GLN A 244 -17.71 -2.10 13.95
N ALA A 245 -17.09 -0.94 14.24
CA ALA A 245 -17.46 0.34 13.65
C ALA A 245 -16.41 0.83 12.61
N GLY A 246 -16.72 0.63 11.32
CA GLY A 246 -15.84 0.90 10.18
C GLY A 246 -15.60 2.36 9.80
N TYR A 247 -15.07 3.20 10.70
CA TYR A 247 -14.74 4.61 10.38
C TYR A 247 -13.28 5.03 10.57
N THR A 248 -12.42 4.19 11.17
CA THR A 248 -11.06 4.60 11.57
C THR A 248 -10.01 4.45 10.47
N ASP A 249 -10.19 3.55 9.50
CA ASP A 249 -9.21 3.33 8.43
C ASP A 249 -9.22 4.46 7.38
N LEU A 250 -10.35 5.19 7.25
CA LEU A 250 -10.45 6.47 6.51
C LEU A 250 -9.64 7.61 7.14
N LEU A 251 -9.44 7.61 8.46
CA LEU A 251 -8.67 8.61 9.21
C LEU A 251 -7.16 8.41 9.12
N ARG A 252 -6.70 7.17 8.90
CA ARG A 252 -5.27 6.81 8.96
C ARG A 252 -4.47 7.11 7.69
N MET A 253 -5.12 7.40 6.56
CA MET A 253 -4.46 7.62 5.27
C MET A 253 -4.27 9.10 4.90
N ASN A 254 -4.67 10.06 5.74
CA ASN A 254 -4.50 11.49 5.46
C ASN A 254 -3.42 12.15 6.34
N PRO A 255 -2.26 12.52 5.78
CA PRO A 255 -1.19 13.20 6.54
C PRO A 255 -1.51 14.64 6.98
N TYR A 256 -2.71 15.17 6.67
CA TYR A 256 -3.10 16.56 6.95
C TYR A 256 -4.35 16.71 7.83
N PHE A 257 -4.87 15.64 8.42
CA PHE A 257 -6.09 15.74 9.24
C PHE A 257 -5.76 16.03 10.71
N GLU A 258 -6.08 17.24 11.19
CA GLU A 258 -6.10 17.54 12.63
C GLU A 258 -7.43 17.05 13.23
N THR A 259 -7.35 16.27 14.31
CA THR A 259 -8.53 15.72 14.98
C THR A 259 -9.37 16.84 15.61
N PRO A 260 -10.68 16.94 15.33
CA PRO A 260 -11.55 17.90 16.01
C PRO A 260 -11.50 17.66 17.53
N LYS A 261 -11.28 18.72 18.31
CA LYS A 261 -11.11 18.63 19.78
C LYS A 261 -12.29 17.94 20.46
N GLU A 262 -13.50 18.10 19.93
CA GLU A 262 -14.70 17.44 20.43
C GLU A 262 -14.63 15.91 20.31
N LEU A 263 -14.04 15.38 19.23
CA LEU A 263 -13.91 13.93 19.03
C LEU A 263 -12.86 13.34 19.99
N LEU A 264 -11.75 14.05 20.20
CA LEU A 264 -10.72 13.67 21.16
C LEU A 264 -11.28 13.61 22.59
N SER A 265 -12.09 14.61 22.96
CA SER A 265 -12.72 14.67 24.28
C SER A 265 -13.70 13.51 24.52
N LYS A 266 -14.49 13.12 23.52
CA LYS A 266 -15.42 11.99 23.62
C LYS A 266 -14.71 10.65 23.77
N VAL A 267 -13.58 10.47 23.08
CA VAL A 267 -12.77 9.23 23.17
C VAL A 267 -12.07 9.14 24.52
N LEU A 268 -11.55 10.24 25.06
CA LEU A 268 -10.94 10.28 26.39
C LEU A 268 -11.97 10.00 27.50
N HIS A 269 -13.17 10.55 27.36
CA HIS A 269 -14.26 10.32 28.30
C HIS A 269 -14.78 8.88 28.27
N SER A 270 -14.83 8.24 27.09
CA SER A 270 -15.22 6.83 26.96
C SER A 270 -14.15 5.82 27.44
N LEU A 271 -12.93 6.29 27.73
CA LEU A 271 -11.81 5.46 28.17
C LEU A 271 -11.52 5.58 29.68
N GLU A 272 -12.34 6.32 30.43
CA GLU A 272 -12.13 6.69 31.85
C GLU A 272 -10.74 7.31 32.10
N ILE A 273 -10.25 8.12 31.15
CA ILE A 273 -9.05 8.94 31.32
C ILE A 273 -9.46 10.41 31.21
N VAL A 274 -10.37 10.82 32.10
CA VAL A 274 -10.44 12.08 32.88
C VAL A 274 -11.51 11.83 33.95
#